data_AF-C7IWG6-F1
#
_entry.id   AF-C7IWG6-F1
#
_cell.length_a   1.000
_cell.length_b   1.000
_cell.length_c   1.000
_cell.angle_alpha   90.00
_cell.angle_beta   90.00
_cell.angle_gamma   90.00
#
_symmetry.space_group_name_H-M   'P 1'
#
loop_
_entity.id
_entity.type
_entity.pdbx_description
1 polymer ?
#
loop_
_entity_poly.entity_id
_entity_poly.type
_entity_poly.pdbx_seq_one_letter_code
_entity_poly.pdbx_strand_id
1 'polypeptide(L)'
;EWLRRRCYCFVRSCCCKRDYPVGMEEPAQEQRRLMQIRSKTLLSEVLRGIGANEARYSCRAVADGYVGFAEATVYGARGVGEPFVVRAQGISAIRPCDAEESAAHALISVIKKECSVEFDDTNWFDMNHYHVETERLKRALG
;
A
#
# COMPACT_ATOMS: atom_id res chain seq x y z
N GLU A 1 19.63 -3.95 -14.90
CA GLU A 1 19.81 -3.46 -13.51
C GLU A 1 18.91 -2.27 -13.12
N TRP A 2 18.55 -1.38 -14.05
CA TRP A 2 17.73 -0.19 -13.78
C TRP A 2 16.29 -0.47 -13.29
N LEU A 3 15.66 -1.57 -13.74
CA LEU A 3 14.28 -1.95 -13.37
C LEU A 3 14.15 -2.59 -11.96
N ARG A 4 15.24 -3.09 -11.36
CA ARG A 4 15.19 -3.76 -10.04
C ARG A 4 15.00 -2.80 -8.87
N ARG A 5 15.23 -1.50 -9.04
CA ARG A 5 15.22 -0.51 -7.94
C ARG A 5 13.85 0.10 -7.63
N ARG A 6 12.88 0.12 -8.56
CA ARG A 6 11.63 0.88 -8.37
C ARG A 6 10.51 0.10 -7.67
N CYS A 7 10.26 -1.16 -8.02
CA CYS A 7 9.20 -1.95 -7.38
C CYS A 7 9.53 -2.38 -5.93
N TYR A 8 10.79 -2.23 -5.50
CA TYR A 8 11.18 -2.46 -4.11
C TYR A 8 10.74 -1.34 -3.16
N CYS A 9 10.11 -0.25 -3.61
CA CYS A 9 9.71 0.82 -2.68
C CYS A 9 8.61 0.36 -1.70
N PHE A 10 7.63 -0.42 -2.15
CA PHE A 10 6.67 -1.03 -1.22
C PHE A 10 7.33 -2.06 -0.27
N VAL A 11 8.40 -2.72 -0.72
CA VAL A 11 9.09 -3.81 0.02
C VAL A 11 10.26 -3.33 0.90
N ARG A 12 10.85 -2.16 0.62
CA ARG A 12 12.04 -1.62 1.30
C ARG A 12 11.93 -0.15 1.72
N SER A 13 11.14 0.69 1.04
CA SER A 13 11.04 2.13 1.37
C SER A 13 10.29 2.37 2.68
N CYS A 14 9.42 1.43 3.06
CA CYS A 14 8.77 1.44 4.36
C CYS A 14 9.73 1.19 5.55
N CYS A 15 10.97 0.76 5.29
CA CYS A 15 12.06 0.77 6.25
C CYS A 15 12.75 2.14 6.29
N CYS A 16 12.00 3.25 6.34
CA CYS A 16 12.53 4.47 6.92
C CYS A 16 12.92 4.15 8.37
N LYS A 17 14.16 3.70 8.57
CA LYS A 17 14.88 3.87 9.82
C LYS A 17 14.78 5.36 10.14
N ARG A 18 13.79 5.75 10.93
CA ARG A 18 14.12 6.71 11.98
C ARG A 18 15.13 5.94 12.82
N ASP A 19 16.33 6.48 12.95
CA ASP A 19 17.28 6.04 13.97
C ASP A 19 16.66 6.34 15.33
N TYR A 20 15.69 5.51 15.73
CA TYR A 20 15.30 5.41 17.11
C TYR A 20 16.39 4.59 17.81
N PRO A 21 16.82 5.02 19.01
CA PRO A 21 17.86 4.34 19.74
C PRO A 21 17.53 2.86 19.92
N VAL A 22 18.49 2.01 19.57
CA VAL A 22 18.47 0.55 19.71
C VAL A 22 18.13 0.21 21.17
N GLY A 23 16.95 -0.35 21.43
CA GLY A 23 16.53 -0.76 22.78
C GLY A 23 15.05 -0.53 23.09
N MET A 24 14.37 0.31 22.33
CA MET A 24 12.91 0.44 22.36
C MET A 24 12.41 0.23 20.92
N GLU A 25 12.22 -1.01 20.49
CA GLU A 25 11.23 -1.26 19.42
C GLU A 25 9.88 -0.92 20.03
N GLU A 26 9.60 0.38 20.05
CA GLU A 26 8.39 0.99 20.58
C GLU A 26 7.19 0.25 19.97
N PRO A 27 6.12 -0.04 20.72
CA PRO A 27 4.95 -0.75 20.20
C PRO A 27 4.49 -0.23 18.82
N ALA A 28 4.65 1.07 18.56
CA ALA A 28 4.38 1.71 17.27
C ALA A 28 5.18 1.17 16.07
N GLN A 29 6.44 0.77 16.26
CA GLN A 29 7.28 0.21 15.18
C GLN A 29 6.85 -1.21 14.83
N GLU A 30 6.69 -2.07 15.83
CA GLU A 30 6.20 -3.43 15.60
C GLU A 30 4.80 -3.41 15.00
N GLN A 31 3.94 -2.52 15.51
CA GLN A 31 2.61 -2.29 14.96
C GLN A 31 2.66 -1.88 13.49
N ARG A 32 3.58 -0.97 13.13
CA ARG A 32 3.77 -0.55 11.74
C ARG A 32 4.28 -1.69 10.85
N ARG A 33 5.19 -2.53 11.36
CA ARG A 33 5.67 -3.72 10.62
C ARG A 33 4.52 -4.69 10.35
N LEU A 34 3.69 -4.98 11.35
CA LEU A 34 2.52 -5.85 11.21
C LEU A 34 1.52 -5.28 10.19
N MET A 35 1.25 -3.98 10.21
CA MET A 35 0.41 -3.31 9.23
C MET A 35 0.96 -3.49 7.81
N GLN A 36 2.27 -3.27 7.60
CA GLN A 36 2.90 -3.45 6.28
C GLN A 36 2.81 -4.90 5.79
N ILE A 37 3.00 -5.88 6.68
CA ILE A 37 2.85 -7.30 6.35
C ILE A 37 1.40 -7.59 5.92
N ARG A 38 0.40 -7.10 6.66
CA ARG A 38 -1.02 -7.29 6.34
C ARG A 38 -1.41 -6.62 5.03
N SER A 39 -1.01 -5.36 4.82
CA SER A 39 -1.23 -4.62 3.57
C SER A 39 -0.62 -5.34 2.38
N LYS A 40 0.58 -5.94 2.55
CA LYS A 40 1.22 -6.73 1.50
C LYS A 40 0.46 -8.01 1.21
N THR A 41 0.09 -8.78 2.23
CA THR A 41 -0.68 -10.02 2.07
C THR A 41 -1.98 -9.73 1.33
N LEU A 42 -2.71 -8.71 1.79
CA LEU A 42 -3.98 -8.33 1.18
C LEU A 42 -3.82 -7.89 -0.27
N LEU A 43 -2.82 -7.04 -0.56
CA LEU A 43 -2.54 -6.64 -1.94
C LEU A 43 -2.26 -7.87 -2.81
N SER A 44 -1.43 -8.81 -2.35
CA SER A 44 -1.10 -10.01 -3.10
C SER A 44 -2.31 -10.93 -3.33
N GLU A 45 -3.21 -11.04 -2.37
CA GLU A 45 -4.49 -11.76 -2.53
C GLU A 45 -5.39 -11.11 -3.58
N VAL A 46 -5.53 -9.78 -3.52
CA VAL A 46 -6.32 -8.98 -4.46
C VAL A 46 -5.75 -9.08 -5.87
N LEU A 47 -4.43 -8.96 -6.02
CA LEU A 47 -3.74 -9.09 -7.30
C LEU A 47 -4.00 -10.48 -7.91
N ARG A 48 -3.89 -11.54 -7.10
CA ARG A 48 -4.21 -12.90 -7.57
C ARG A 48 -5.66 -13.02 -8.05
N GLY A 49 -6.60 -12.36 -7.38
CA GLY A 49 -8.02 -12.34 -7.75
C GLY A 49 -8.31 -11.78 -9.14
N ILE A 50 -7.45 -10.88 -9.64
CA ILE A 50 -7.55 -10.32 -11.00
C ILE A 50 -6.59 -10.96 -12.01
N GLY A 51 -5.96 -12.08 -11.66
CA GLY A 51 -4.95 -12.74 -12.51
C GLY A 51 -3.65 -11.93 -12.64
N ALA A 52 -3.37 -11.04 -11.69
CA ALA A 52 -2.13 -10.29 -11.60
C ALA A 52 -1.20 -10.86 -10.51
N ASN A 53 0.00 -10.29 -10.41
CA ASN A 53 0.96 -10.55 -9.34
C ASN A 53 1.75 -9.28 -9.02
N GLU A 54 2.61 -9.34 -8.00
CA GLU A 54 3.43 -8.20 -7.55
C GLU A 54 4.29 -7.59 -8.68
N ALA A 55 4.69 -8.37 -9.69
CA ALA A 55 5.47 -7.86 -10.83
C ALA A 55 4.64 -7.02 -11.81
N ARG A 56 3.31 -7.15 -11.79
CA ARG A 56 2.36 -6.34 -12.58
C ARG A 56 1.87 -5.11 -11.82
N TYR A 57 2.12 -5.05 -10.52
CA TYR A 57 1.83 -3.90 -9.68
C TYR A 57 2.95 -2.88 -9.76
N SER A 58 2.57 -1.61 -9.86
CA SER A 58 3.48 -0.47 -9.78
C SER A 58 2.85 0.62 -8.95
N CYS A 59 3.66 1.29 -8.14
CA CYS A 59 3.25 2.48 -7.40
C CYS A 59 4.29 3.56 -7.65
N ARG A 60 3.82 4.77 -7.99
CA ARG A 60 4.67 5.92 -8.27
C ARG A 60 4.23 7.08 -7.40
N ALA A 61 5.12 7.54 -6.53
CA ALA A 61 4.97 8.84 -5.91
C ALA A 61 5.05 9.96 -6.97
N VAL A 62 4.07 10.85 -6.93
CA VAL A 62 3.98 12.10 -7.68
C VAL A 62 4.06 13.21 -6.64
N ALA A 63 5.24 13.83 -6.52
CA ALA A 63 5.45 14.94 -5.62
C ALA A 63 5.18 16.27 -6.34
N ASP A 64 4.40 17.15 -5.72
CA ASP A 64 4.27 18.56 -6.10
C ASP A 64 4.72 19.42 -4.91
N GLY A 65 6.04 19.59 -4.77
CA GLY A 65 6.63 20.28 -3.62
C GLY A 65 6.65 19.44 -2.34
N TYR A 66 6.18 20.01 -1.23
CA TYR A 66 6.23 19.40 0.11
C TYR A 66 5.16 18.34 0.37
N VAL A 67 4.11 18.33 -0.45
CA VAL A 67 3.00 17.39 -0.36
C VAL A 67 2.95 16.63 -1.69
N GLY A 68 2.86 15.31 -1.61
CA GLY A 68 2.78 14.46 -2.80
C GLY A 68 1.68 13.43 -2.65
N PHE A 69 1.19 12.91 -3.77
CA PHE A 69 0.32 11.75 -3.81
C PHE A 69 1.07 10.60 -4.47
N ALA A 70 0.46 9.42 -4.54
CA ALA A 70 0.98 8.33 -5.35
C ALA A 70 -0.12 7.76 -6.25
N GLU A 71 0.29 7.24 -7.40
CA GLU A 71 -0.57 6.50 -8.31
C GLU A 71 -0.15 5.02 -8.28
N ALA A 72 -1.10 4.16 -7.95
CA ALA A 72 -0.97 2.72 -8.03
C ALA A 72 -1.62 2.21 -9.32
N THR A 73 -0.94 1.33 -10.03
CA THR A 73 -1.39 0.74 -11.29
C THR A 73 -1.12 -0.76 -11.29
N VAL A 74 -2.09 -1.55 -11.72
CA VAL A 74 -1.93 -2.98 -11.97
C VAL A 74 -2.52 -3.38 -13.32
N TYR A 75 -1.84 -4.31 -13.99
CA TYR A 75 -2.34 -4.98 -15.17
C TYR A 75 -2.95 -6.33 -14.76
N GLY A 76 -4.26 -6.46 -14.96
CA GLY A 76 -5.03 -7.68 -14.68
C GLY A 76 -5.31 -8.47 -15.96
N ALA A 77 -5.46 -9.78 -15.83
CA ALA A 77 -5.83 -10.70 -16.91
C ALA A 77 -6.54 -11.91 -16.29
N ARG A 78 -7.86 -11.85 -16.13
CA ARG A 78 -8.65 -12.94 -15.54
C ARG A 78 -9.19 -13.84 -16.65
N GLY A 79 -8.77 -15.10 -16.66
CA GLY A 79 -9.27 -16.11 -17.61
C GLY A 79 -8.86 -15.84 -19.06
N VAL A 80 -9.78 -16.04 -20.00
CA VAL A 80 -9.59 -15.81 -21.46
C VAL A 80 -9.97 -14.37 -21.87
N GLY A 81 -10.20 -13.48 -20.89
CA GLY A 81 -10.57 -12.10 -21.16
C GLY A 81 -9.39 -11.25 -21.64
N GLU A 82 -9.71 -10.13 -22.31
CA GLU A 82 -8.72 -9.12 -22.70
C GLU A 82 -7.98 -8.57 -21.47
N PRO A 83 -6.65 -8.36 -21.54
CA PRO A 83 -5.91 -7.70 -20.49
C PRO A 83 -6.48 -6.31 -20.19
N PHE A 84 -6.57 -5.96 -18.91
CA PHE A 84 -7.08 -4.66 -18.48
C PHE A 84 -6.12 -3.99 -17.49
N VAL A 85 -6.32 -2.68 -17.28
CA VAL A 85 -5.50 -1.87 -16.38
C VAL A 85 -6.40 -1.24 -15.34
N VAL A 86 -6.06 -1.44 -14.07
CA VAL A 86 -6.69 -0.74 -12.95
C VAL A 86 -5.70 0.27 -12.41
N ARG A 87 -6.18 1.50 -12.21
CA ARG A 87 -5.39 2.60 -11.65
C ARG A 87 -6.15 3.25 -10.51
N ALA A 88 -5.42 3.67 -9.50
CA ALA A 88 -5.98 4.44 -8.41
C ALA A 88 -4.96 5.45 -7.88
N GLN A 89 -5.47 6.63 -7.52
CA GLN A 89 -4.69 7.68 -6.89
C GLN A 89 -4.93 7.64 -5.38
N GLY A 90 -3.84 7.63 -4.62
CA GLY A 90 -3.88 7.81 -3.17
C GLY A 90 -4.14 9.27 -2.78
N ILE A 91 -4.39 9.49 -1.49
CA ILE A 91 -4.48 10.83 -0.93
C ILE A 91 -3.10 11.51 -0.92
N SER A 92 -3.14 12.84 -0.89
CA SER A 92 -1.95 13.67 -0.69
C SER A 92 -1.41 13.47 0.73
N ALA A 93 -0.11 13.24 0.85
CA ALA A 93 0.61 13.13 2.11
C ALA A 93 1.97 13.83 2.05
N ILE A 94 2.47 14.24 3.21
CA ILE A 94 3.82 14.83 3.34
C ILE A 94 4.89 13.74 3.13
N ARG A 95 4.63 12.53 3.63
CA ARG A 95 5.56 11.41 3.53
C ARG A 95 5.23 10.57 2.30
N PRO A 96 6.21 10.27 1.43
CA PRO A 96 6.00 9.42 0.26
C PRO A 96 5.42 8.04 0.61
N CYS A 97 5.82 7.44 1.73
CA CYS A 97 5.29 6.14 2.16
C CYS A 97 3.79 6.19 2.48
N ASP A 98 3.32 7.26 3.10
CA ASP A 98 1.91 7.43 3.47
C ASP A 98 1.06 7.62 2.19
N ALA A 99 1.63 8.32 1.18
CA ALA A 99 1.00 8.46 -0.13
C ALA A 99 0.94 7.13 -0.92
N GLU A 100 2.04 6.37 -0.94
CA GLU A 100 2.10 5.05 -1.60
C GLU A 100 1.16 4.03 -0.95
N GLU A 101 1.08 4.00 0.37
CA GLU A 101 0.13 3.18 1.11
C GLU A 101 -1.30 3.56 0.75
N SER A 102 -1.64 4.85 0.79
CA SER A 102 -2.97 5.30 0.40
C SER A 102 -3.33 4.92 -1.04
N ALA A 103 -2.38 4.98 -1.98
CA ALA A 103 -2.60 4.57 -3.36
C ALA A 103 -2.87 3.05 -3.49
N ALA A 104 -2.16 2.23 -2.72
CA ALA A 104 -2.42 0.78 -2.68
C ALA A 104 -3.82 0.48 -2.13
N HIS A 105 -4.25 1.17 -1.08
CA HIS A 105 -5.61 1.04 -0.53
C HIS A 105 -6.68 1.49 -1.53
N ALA A 106 -6.46 2.61 -2.21
CA ALA A 106 -7.36 3.09 -3.25
C ALA A 106 -7.48 2.05 -4.38
N LEU A 107 -6.35 1.44 -4.77
CA LEU A 107 -6.34 0.39 -5.79
C LEU A 107 -7.13 -0.84 -5.37
N ILE A 108 -6.93 -1.33 -4.14
CA ILE A 108 -7.70 -2.46 -3.59
C ILE A 108 -9.21 -2.16 -3.63
N SER A 109 -9.61 -0.95 -3.26
CA SER A 109 -11.02 -0.52 -3.27
C SER A 109 -11.61 -0.52 -4.69
N VAL A 110 -10.86 -0.03 -5.67
CA VAL A 110 -11.27 -0.05 -7.09
C VAL A 110 -11.40 -1.49 -7.57
N ILE A 111 -10.43 -2.36 -7.29
CA ILE A 111 -10.48 -3.77 -7.68
C ILE A 111 -11.69 -4.49 -7.05
N LYS A 112 -11.96 -4.26 -5.76
CA LYS A 112 -13.12 -4.84 -5.07
C LYS A 112 -14.43 -4.44 -5.77
N LYS A 113 -14.56 -3.15 -6.10
CA LYS A 113 -15.78 -2.58 -6.71
C LYS A 113 -15.95 -2.96 -8.18
N GLU A 114 -14.89 -2.85 -8.98
CA GLU A 114 -14.97 -2.97 -10.44
C GLU A 114 -14.72 -4.38 -10.94
N CYS A 115 -13.85 -5.15 -10.27
CA CYS A 115 -13.50 -6.51 -10.69
C CYS A 115 -14.30 -7.60 -9.96
N SER A 116 -15.18 -7.23 -9.03
CA SER A 116 -15.97 -8.16 -8.20
C SER A 116 -15.11 -9.26 -7.58
N VAL A 117 -13.92 -8.88 -7.09
CA VAL A 117 -13.00 -9.79 -6.39
C VAL A 117 -13.34 -9.76 -4.91
N GLU A 118 -13.73 -10.93 -4.38
CA GLU A 118 -13.87 -11.14 -2.95
C GLU A 118 -12.52 -11.56 -2.36
N PHE A 119 -12.20 -10.98 -1.20
CA PHE A 119 -11.04 -11.32 -0.37
C PHE A 119 -11.47 -11.27 1.09
N ASP A 120 -10.67 -11.84 1.99
CA ASP A 120 -11.01 -11.82 3.43
C ASP A 120 -11.03 -10.38 3.94
N ASP A 121 -12.23 -9.90 4.23
CA ASP A 121 -12.45 -8.54 4.72
C ASP A 121 -11.84 -8.34 6.11
N THR A 122 -11.53 -9.40 6.87
CA THR A 122 -10.83 -9.29 8.16
C THR A 122 -9.49 -8.59 8.01
N ASN A 123 -8.73 -8.92 6.96
CA ASN A 123 -7.47 -8.25 6.64
C ASN A 123 -7.67 -6.76 6.34
N TRP A 124 -8.77 -6.40 5.66
CA TRP A 124 -9.09 -5.02 5.29
C TRP A 124 -9.66 -4.20 6.45
N PHE A 125 -10.55 -4.77 7.26
CA PHE A 125 -11.10 -4.15 8.47
C PHE A 125 -9.98 -3.84 9.46
N ASP A 126 -9.08 -4.79 9.68
CA ASP A 126 -7.92 -4.58 10.55
C ASP A 126 -7.05 -3.43 10.02
N MET A 127 -6.80 -3.36 8.71
CA MET A 127 -6.05 -2.25 8.11
C MET A 127 -6.74 -0.89 8.29
N ASN A 128 -8.06 -0.81 8.11
CA ASN A 128 -8.81 0.43 8.34
C ASN A 128 -8.80 0.83 9.81
N HIS A 129 -9.00 -0.13 10.73
CA HIS A 129 -8.91 0.09 12.17
C HIS A 129 -7.53 0.64 12.53
N TYR A 130 -6.46 0.04 12.00
CA TYR A 130 -5.10 0.50 12.25
C TYR A 130 -4.77 1.87 11.65
N HIS A 131 -5.30 2.20 10.47
CA HIS A 131 -5.15 3.54 9.91
C HIS A 131 -5.77 4.58 10.86
N VAL A 132 -6.97 4.31 11.37
CA VAL A 132 -7.64 5.17 12.36
C VAL A 132 -6.84 5.29 13.65
N GLU A 133 -6.29 4.19 14.18
CA GLU A 133 -5.45 4.21 15.39
C GLU A 133 -4.13 4.95 15.17
N THR A 134 -3.48 4.76 14.01
CA THR A 134 -2.23 5.45 13.67
C THR A 134 -2.45 6.95 13.54
N GLU A 135 -3.53 7.38 12.88
CA GLU A 135 -3.90 8.79 12.79
C GLU A 135 -4.28 9.39 14.15
N ARG A 136 -4.95 8.61 15.02
CA ARG A 136 -5.21 9.02 16.42
C ARG A 136 -3.89 9.19 17.20
N LEU A 137 -2.96 8.25 17.09
CA LEU A 137 -1.66 8.31 17.74
C LEU A 137 -0.82 9.49 17.23
N LYS A 138 -0.77 9.72 15.91
CA LYS A 138 -0.13 10.91 15.33
C LYS A 138 -0.69 12.19 15.93
N ARG A 139 -2.02 12.34 15.97
CA ARG A 139 -2.67 13.52 16.57
C ARG A 139 -2.37 13.68 18.06
N ALA A 140 -2.23 12.58 18.80
CA ALA A 140 -1.89 12.61 20.21
C ALA A 140 -0.43 13.00 20.48
N LEU A 141 0.48 12.67 19.56
CA LEU A 141 1.92 12.92 19.69
C LEU A 141 2.37 14.29 19.13
N GLY A 142 1.52 14.99 18.37
CA GLY A 142 1.78 16.31 17.80
C GLY A 142 2.60 16.26 16.51
#